data_AF-A0A1E3I9A2-F1
#
_entry.id   AF-A0A1E3I9A2-F1
#
_cell.length_a   1.000
_cell.length_b   1.000
_cell.length_c   1.000
_cell.angle_alpha   90.00
_cell.angle_beta   90.00
_cell.angle_gamma   90.00
#
_symmetry.space_group_name_H-M   'P 1'
#
loop_
_entity.id
_entity.type
_entity.pdbx_description
1 polymer ?
#
loop_
_entity_poly.entity_id
_entity_poly.type
_entity_poly.pdbx_seq_one_letter_code
_entity_poly.pdbx_strand_id
1 'polypeptide(L)'
;MSRSAKYAAPSLRPLLPRHIDPSRIKAPRTKPPPAVPFFRDPEHTIPTKWSLYRPLLRFARGSLGDETAYPSVGREVKRLWKSRRSWTSVPQVRTFLQGQYDILSAFQDNNISELDELEARLANNHRLHDDRVATKAALEAAKPRRPRPRIVGFLRPTLFNPPLPRLKPQPPALGAMIHARLRRRERRMERRKEYASLRPDMKLEVAFWKNVLGREGEHLTDNTLSPGGWDQLLREEVEAMDARFVKENKRADMVYDEAMYERIESAKKARSEWWTKKKAELKAERLARKSQ
;
A
#
# COMPACT_ATOMS: atom_id res chain seq x y z
N MET A 1 -30.93 -32.31 53.83
CA MET A 1 -30.57 -31.05 53.15
C MET A 1 -30.53 -31.29 51.65
N SER A 2 -31.62 -30.96 50.95
CA SER A 2 -31.84 -31.28 49.53
C SER A 2 -31.30 -30.18 48.62
N ARG A 3 -30.47 -30.54 47.63
CA ARG A 3 -29.89 -29.61 46.66
C ARG A 3 -30.89 -29.35 45.54
N SER A 4 -31.37 -28.11 45.48
CA SER A 4 -32.25 -27.60 44.43
C SER A 4 -31.51 -27.57 43.08
N ALA A 5 -31.90 -28.46 42.16
CA ALA A 5 -31.43 -28.48 40.79
C ALA A 5 -32.09 -27.31 40.02
N LYS A 6 -31.29 -26.32 39.65
CA LYS A 6 -31.72 -25.21 38.81
C LYS A 6 -31.93 -25.73 37.38
N TYR A 7 -33.18 -25.81 36.95
CA TYR A 7 -33.54 -26.07 35.57
C TYR A 7 -33.07 -24.89 34.71
N ALA A 8 -32.01 -25.10 33.92
CA ALA A 8 -31.63 -24.16 32.87
C ALA A 8 -32.70 -24.21 31.77
N ALA A 9 -33.32 -23.07 31.49
CA ALA A 9 -34.31 -22.97 30.42
C ALA A 9 -33.68 -23.44 29.09
N PRO A 10 -34.38 -24.29 28.31
CA PRO A 10 -33.86 -24.75 27.03
C PRO A 10 -33.67 -23.54 26.11
N SER A 11 -32.41 -23.30 25.71
CA SER A 11 -32.06 -22.36 24.65
C SER A 11 -32.78 -22.81 23.37
N LEU A 12 -33.85 -22.10 23.01
CA LEU A 12 -34.55 -22.27 21.75
C LEU A 12 -33.59 -21.85 20.62
N ARG A 13 -32.85 -22.82 20.09
CA ARG A 13 -32.14 -22.63 18.82
C ARG A 13 -33.16 -22.74 17.70
N PRO A 14 -33.19 -21.80 16.73
CA PRO A 14 -34.06 -21.94 15.58
C PRO A 14 -33.74 -23.29 14.89
N LEU A 15 -34.77 -24.11 14.70
CA LEU A 15 -34.68 -25.38 13.98
C LEU A 15 -34.42 -25.05 12.51
N LEU A 16 -33.14 -24.99 12.13
CA LEU A 16 -32.76 -24.94 10.72
C LEU A 16 -33.05 -26.32 10.10
N PRO A 17 -33.62 -26.38 8.88
CA PRO A 17 -33.82 -27.62 8.14
C PRO A 17 -32.53 -28.46 8.05
N ARG A 18 -32.65 -29.79 8.24
CA ARG A 18 -31.51 -30.74 8.37
C ARG A 18 -30.50 -30.74 7.21
N HIS A 19 -30.87 -30.23 6.05
CA HIS A 19 -30.00 -30.15 4.86
C HIS A 19 -29.23 -28.83 4.74
N ILE A 20 -29.53 -27.86 5.60
CA ILE A 20 -28.81 -26.58 5.65
C ILE A 20 -27.64 -26.76 6.61
N ASP A 21 -26.47 -27.08 6.06
CA ASP A 21 -25.23 -27.06 6.81
C ASP A 21 -24.90 -25.58 7.16
N PRO A 22 -24.97 -25.17 8.45
CA PRO A 22 -24.70 -23.79 8.84
C PRO A 22 -23.26 -23.36 8.52
N SER A 23 -22.35 -24.30 8.27
CA SER A 23 -21.00 -23.99 7.80
C SER A 23 -20.96 -23.50 6.33
N ARG A 24 -22.01 -23.79 5.54
CA ARG A 24 -22.15 -23.38 4.14
C ARG A 24 -22.83 -22.02 3.96
N ILE A 25 -23.60 -21.53 4.94
CA ILE A 25 -24.17 -20.18 4.88
C ILE A 25 -23.04 -19.18 5.16
N LYS A 26 -22.32 -18.80 4.10
CA LYS A 26 -21.47 -17.60 4.11
C LYS A 26 -22.37 -16.38 4.10
N ALA A 27 -22.92 -16.02 5.26
CA ALA A 27 -23.59 -14.74 5.43
C ALA A 27 -22.68 -13.65 4.82
N PRO A 28 -23.22 -12.70 4.04
CA PRO A 28 -22.42 -11.61 3.51
C PRO A 28 -21.73 -10.99 4.72
N ARG A 29 -20.40 -11.10 4.79
CA ARG A 29 -19.60 -10.53 5.88
C ARG A 29 -19.80 -9.03 5.79
N THR A 30 -20.82 -8.51 6.48
CA THR A 30 -20.97 -7.08 6.72
C THR A 30 -19.68 -6.69 7.40
N LYS A 31 -18.84 -5.94 6.69
CA LYS A 31 -17.60 -5.44 7.27
C LYS A 31 -18.04 -4.69 8.53
N PRO A 32 -17.56 -5.06 9.73
CA PRO A 32 -17.86 -4.27 10.91
C PRO A 32 -17.45 -2.82 10.59
N PRO A 33 -18.19 -1.82 11.11
CA PRO A 33 -17.82 -0.44 10.90
C PRO A 33 -16.34 -0.26 11.26
N PRO A 34 -15.58 0.54 10.49
CA PRO A 34 -14.17 0.71 10.73
C PRO A 34 -13.96 1.17 12.17
N ALA A 35 -13.18 0.41 12.93
CA ALA A 35 -12.91 0.73 14.32
C ALA A 35 -12.32 2.15 14.42
N VAL A 36 -12.94 2.98 15.24
CA VAL A 36 -12.47 4.35 15.46
C VAL A 36 -11.19 4.30 16.29
N PRO A 37 -10.08 4.91 15.83
CA PRO A 37 -8.86 4.97 16.63
C PRO A 37 -9.06 5.78 17.92
N PHE A 38 -8.49 5.32 19.05
CA PHE A 38 -8.71 5.92 20.37
C PHE A 38 -8.31 7.39 20.49
N PHE A 39 -7.38 7.88 19.67
CA PHE A 39 -7.01 9.30 19.67
C PHE A 39 -8.11 10.23 19.14
N ARG A 40 -9.16 9.68 18.53
CA ARG A 40 -10.34 10.43 18.07
C ARG A 40 -11.48 10.39 19.09
N ASP A 41 -11.42 9.47 20.03
CA ASP A 41 -12.39 9.37 21.11
C ASP A 41 -12.06 10.43 22.18
N PRO A 42 -12.93 11.41 22.44
CA PRO A 42 -12.68 12.45 23.44
C PRO A 42 -12.59 11.88 24.85
N GLU A 43 -13.34 10.82 25.17
CA GLU A 43 -13.37 10.21 26.51
C GLU A 43 -12.02 9.58 26.86
N HIS A 44 -11.32 9.06 25.86
CA HIS A 44 -9.95 8.57 26.02
C HIS A 44 -8.91 9.70 25.87
N THR A 45 -9.05 10.54 24.85
CA THR A 45 -8.00 11.50 24.46
C THR A 45 -7.75 12.57 25.52
N ILE A 46 -8.81 13.07 26.16
CA ILE A 46 -8.71 14.12 27.18
C ILE A 46 -7.89 13.63 28.39
N PRO A 47 -8.30 12.57 29.11
CA PRO A 47 -7.54 12.10 30.28
C PRO A 47 -6.13 11.70 29.88
N THR A 48 -5.97 10.86 28.85
CA THR A 48 -4.66 10.35 28.43
C THR A 48 -3.68 11.47 28.03
N LYS A 49 -4.15 12.57 27.45
CA LYS A 49 -3.30 13.71 27.09
C LYS A 49 -2.91 14.57 28.29
N TRP A 50 -3.85 14.84 29.19
CA TRP A 50 -3.65 15.77 30.30
C TRP A 50 -3.06 15.13 31.55
N SER A 51 -3.44 13.89 31.89
CA SER A 51 -2.95 13.19 33.08
C SER A 51 -1.66 12.41 32.85
N LEU A 52 -1.35 12.03 31.61
CA LEU A 52 -0.21 11.16 31.31
C LEU A 52 0.80 11.81 30.36
N TYR A 53 0.41 12.07 29.11
CA TYR A 53 1.35 12.53 28.08
C TYR A 53 2.05 13.85 28.43
N ARG A 54 1.29 14.86 28.86
CA ARG A 54 1.84 16.18 29.19
C ARG A 54 2.73 16.14 30.45
N PRO A 55 2.31 15.52 31.56
CA PRO A 55 3.20 15.32 32.71
C PRO A 55 4.49 14.60 32.34
N LEU A 56 4.43 13.49 31.60
CA LEU A 56 5.63 12.77 31.12
C LEU A 56 6.60 13.68 30.37
N LEU A 57 6.09 14.49 29.43
CA LEU A 57 6.95 15.42 28.68
C LEU A 57 7.47 16.58 29.51
N ARG A 58 6.75 16.98 30.57
CA ARG A 58 7.19 18.01 31.49
C ARG A 58 8.31 17.48 32.38
N PHE A 59 8.13 16.32 33.00
CA PHE A 59 9.16 15.66 33.80
C PHE A 59 10.41 15.34 32.98
N ALA A 60 10.26 14.77 31.78
CA ALA A 60 11.40 14.44 30.92
C ALA A 60 12.21 15.67 30.46
N ARG A 61 11.62 16.87 30.46
CA ARG A 61 12.31 18.12 30.11
C ARG A 61 13.05 18.77 31.27
N GLY A 62 12.86 18.26 32.49
CA GLY A 62 13.15 18.99 33.71
C GLY A 62 12.08 20.07 33.97
N SER A 63 11.74 20.28 35.24
CA SER A 63 11.11 21.55 35.62
C SER A 63 12.13 22.67 35.38
N LEU A 64 11.69 23.88 35.01
CA LEU A 64 12.60 25.02 34.79
C LEU A 64 13.48 25.22 36.06
N GLY A 65 14.72 24.74 36.05
CA GLY A 65 15.66 24.82 37.17
C GLY A 65 16.15 23.50 37.77
N ASP A 66 15.63 22.34 37.34
CA ASP A 66 16.13 21.03 37.79
C ASP A 66 17.33 20.58 36.94
N GLU A 67 18.42 20.11 37.58
CA GLU A 67 19.64 19.69 36.89
C GLU A 67 19.49 18.37 36.10
N THR A 68 18.44 17.59 36.39
CA THR A 68 18.21 16.26 35.81
C THR A 68 17.20 16.30 34.66
N ALA A 69 17.69 16.54 33.43
CA ALA A 69 16.88 16.45 32.22
C ALA A 69 17.06 15.09 31.52
N TYR A 70 15.96 14.53 31.00
CA TYR A 70 15.90 13.23 30.32
C TYR A 70 15.46 13.35 28.85
N PRO A 71 16.30 13.98 27.98
CA PRO A 71 15.92 14.31 26.62
C PRO A 71 15.63 13.08 25.75
N SER A 72 16.32 11.96 25.96
CA SER A 72 16.13 10.73 25.17
C SER A 72 14.82 10.04 25.53
N VAL A 73 14.48 9.97 26.82
CA VAL A 73 13.14 9.53 27.28
C VAL A 73 12.06 10.41 26.65
N GLY A 74 12.20 11.74 26.72
CA GLY A 74 11.23 12.67 26.12
C GLY A 74 11.08 12.51 24.60
N ARG A 75 12.18 12.30 23.88
CA ARG A 75 12.18 12.00 22.44
C ARG A 75 11.48 10.67 22.15
N GLU A 76 11.73 9.66 22.96
CA GLU A 76 11.15 8.33 22.81
C GLU A 76 9.65 8.32 23.06
N VAL A 77 9.18 8.98 24.13
CA VAL A 77 7.75 9.17 24.40
C VAL A 77 7.08 9.82 23.19
N LYS A 78 7.60 10.93 22.66
CA LYS A 78 7.02 11.55 21.45
C LYS A 78 6.96 10.60 20.25
N ARG A 79 8.02 9.80 20.03
CA ARG A 79 8.11 8.83 18.94
C ARG A 79 7.07 7.71 19.09
N LEU A 80 6.94 7.13 20.28
CA LEU A 80 5.99 6.06 20.57
C LEU A 80 4.55 6.54 20.42
N TRP A 81 4.20 7.70 20.99
CA TRP A 81 2.87 8.28 20.88
C TRP A 81 2.49 8.61 19.42
N LYS A 82 3.43 9.14 18.62
CA LYS A 82 3.19 9.41 17.19
C LYS A 82 3.00 8.13 16.37
N SER A 83 3.80 7.10 16.63
CA SER A 83 3.74 5.83 15.88
C SER A 83 2.52 4.99 16.24
N ARG A 84 2.06 5.05 17.49
CA ARG A 84 0.93 4.24 18.01
C ARG A 84 -0.42 4.93 17.94
N ARG A 85 -0.51 6.17 17.41
CA ARG A 85 -1.76 6.93 17.34
C ARG A 85 -2.88 6.18 16.62
N SER A 86 -2.59 5.36 15.61
CA SER A 86 -3.60 4.66 14.81
C SER A 86 -4.03 3.31 15.37
N TRP A 87 -3.62 2.96 16.59
CA TRP A 87 -4.06 1.72 17.22
C TRP A 87 -5.56 1.78 17.55
N THR A 88 -6.26 0.70 17.23
CA THR A 88 -7.70 0.51 17.48
C THR A 88 -7.97 -0.65 18.44
N SER A 89 -6.94 -1.40 18.84
CA SER A 89 -7.05 -2.57 19.72
C SER A 89 -6.98 -2.17 21.20
N VAL A 90 -8.07 -2.38 21.95
CA VAL A 90 -8.15 -2.04 23.38
C VAL A 90 -6.99 -2.65 24.19
N PRO A 91 -6.67 -3.97 24.06
CA PRO A 91 -5.61 -4.57 24.86
C PRO A 91 -4.23 -3.96 24.58
N GLN A 92 -3.93 -3.64 23.31
CA GLN A 92 -2.65 -3.04 22.93
C GLN A 92 -2.50 -1.61 23.46
N VAL A 93 -3.58 -0.83 23.44
CA VAL A 93 -3.58 0.51 24.00
C VAL A 93 -3.44 0.47 25.51
N ARG A 94 -4.15 -0.44 26.20
CA ARG A 94 -4.03 -0.62 27.66
C ARG A 94 -2.59 -0.94 28.07
N THR A 95 -1.95 -1.93 27.44
CA THR A 95 -0.56 -2.29 27.77
C THR A 95 0.42 -1.16 27.48
N PHE A 96 0.20 -0.40 26.39
CA PHE A 96 0.99 0.79 26.12
C PHE A 96 0.83 1.86 27.20
N LEU A 97 -0.41 2.20 27.58
CA LEU A 97 -0.66 3.21 28.59
C LEU A 97 -0.10 2.81 29.94
N GLN A 98 -0.22 1.54 30.34
CA GLN A 98 0.37 1.02 31.57
C GLN A 98 1.87 1.30 31.60
N GLY A 99 2.60 0.90 30.56
CA GLY A 99 4.05 1.16 30.49
C GLY A 99 4.42 2.64 30.44
N GLN A 100 3.51 3.54 30.07
CA GLN A 100 3.72 4.99 30.19
C GLN A 100 3.45 5.50 31.61
N TYR A 101 2.45 4.94 32.31
CA TYR A 101 2.19 5.23 33.73
C TYR A 101 3.33 4.75 34.62
N ASP A 102 3.92 3.59 34.33
CA ASP A 102 5.06 3.07 35.08
C ASP A 102 6.25 4.06 35.02
N ILE A 103 6.54 4.61 33.83
CA ILE A 103 7.55 5.66 33.65
C ILE A 103 7.17 6.94 34.41
N LEU A 104 5.89 7.33 34.40
CA LEU A 104 5.42 8.51 35.13
C LEU A 104 5.55 8.32 36.65
N SER A 105 5.27 7.12 37.16
CA SER A 105 5.48 6.75 38.57
C SER A 105 6.94 6.88 38.94
N ALA A 106 7.86 6.32 38.13
CA ALA A 106 9.30 6.45 38.37
C ALA A 106 9.76 7.91 38.48
N PHE A 107 9.18 8.82 37.67
CA PHE A 107 9.41 10.27 37.79
C PHE A 107 8.84 10.87 39.08
N GLN A 108 7.67 10.43 39.54
CA GLN A 108 7.02 10.94 40.75
C GLN A 108 7.70 10.44 42.02
N ASP A 109 8.17 9.19 41.99
CA ASP A 109 8.84 8.51 43.09
C ASP A 109 10.33 8.90 43.21
N ASN A 110 10.82 9.74 42.29
CA ASN A 110 12.24 10.12 42.17
C ASN A 110 13.18 8.91 42.11
N ASN A 111 12.81 7.87 41.36
CA ASN A 111 13.67 6.70 41.15
C ASN A 111 14.76 7.00 40.11
N ILE A 112 15.73 7.82 40.50
CA ILE A 112 16.79 8.37 39.63
C ILE A 112 17.59 7.26 38.95
N SER A 113 17.92 6.18 39.68
CA SER A 113 18.73 5.07 39.13
C SER A 113 18.05 4.41 37.92
N GLU A 114 16.75 4.12 38.01
CA GLU A 114 16.01 3.48 36.91
C GLU A 114 15.86 4.42 35.70
N LEU A 115 15.65 5.71 35.96
CA LEU A 115 15.53 6.73 34.91
C LEU A 115 16.86 6.99 34.20
N ASP A 116 17.97 7.02 34.93
CA ASP A 116 19.32 7.19 34.37
C ASP A 116 19.72 5.98 33.51
N GLU A 117 19.43 4.76 33.96
CA GLU A 117 19.63 3.54 33.16
C GLU A 117 18.78 3.57 31.88
N LEU A 118 17.52 3.96 31.99
CA LEU A 118 16.61 4.09 30.85
C LEU A 118 17.11 5.14 29.85
N GLU A 119 17.54 6.31 30.34
CA GLU A 119 18.07 7.40 29.52
C GLU A 119 19.36 7.00 28.84
N ALA A 120 20.33 6.40 29.55
CA ALA A 120 21.57 5.93 28.95
C ALA A 120 21.31 4.91 27.83
N ARG A 121 20.39 3.98 28.06
CA ARG A 121 19.97 3.00 27.06
C ARG A 121 19.32 3.65 25.84
N LEU A 122 18.40 4.60 26.05
CA LEU A 122 17.71 5.30 24.97
C LEU A 122 18.63 6.25 24.20
N ALA A 123 19.53 6.95 24.89
CA ALA A 123 20.54 7.82 24.30
C ALA A 123 21.45 7.03 23.36
N ASN A 124 21.93 5.85 23.78
CA ASN A 124 22.72 4.97 22.92
C ASN A 124 21.93 4.51 21.68
N ASN A 125 20.66 4.11 21.86
CA ASN A 125 19.80 3.71 20.75
C ASN A 125 19.54 4.85 19.75
N HIS A 126 19.32 6.07 20.26
CA HIS A 126 19.11 7.26 19.43
C HIS A 126 20.39 7.65 18.70
N ARG A 127 21.55 7.57 19.34
CA ARG A 127 22.85 7.76 18.69
C ARG A 127 23.04 6.79 17.53
N LEU A 128 22.87 5.49 17.75
CA LEU A 128 23.00 4.47 16.70
C LEU A 128 22.01 4.70 15.54
N HIS A 129 20.77 5.11 15.86
CA HIS A 129 19.78 5.46 14.85
C HIS A 129 20.19 6.69 14.04
N ASP A 130 20.66 7.74 14.71
CA ASP A 130 21.07 8.99 14.07
C ASP A 130 22.32 8.80 13.23
N ASP A 131 23.29 8.00 13.69
CA ASP A 131 24.46 7.56 12.91
C ASP A 131 24.03 6.77 11.66
N ARG A 132 23.05 5.87 11.79
CA ARG A 132 22.49 5.14 10.63
C ARG A 132 21.80 6.08 9.64
N VAL A 133 21.08 7.09 10.11
CA VAL A 133 20.44 8.08 9.25
C VAL A 133 21.48 8.98 8.59
N ALA A 134 22.49 9.42 9.33
CA ALA A 134 23.59 10.24 8.84
C ALA A 134 24.43 9.50 7.80
N THR A 135 24.84 8.26 8.07
CA THR A 135 25.54 7.40 7.11
C THR A 135 24.72 7.16 5.85
N LYS A 136 23.42 6.87 5.97
CA LYS A 136 22.53 6.76 4.81
C LYS A 136 22.44 8.07 4.03
N ALA A 137 22.32 9.21 4.71
CA ALA A 137 22.27 10.52 4.08
C ALA A 137 23.58 10.85 3.37
N ALA A 138 24.73 10.56 3.99
CA ALA A 138 26.06 10.71 3.39
C ALA A 138 26.24 9.81 2.17
N LEU A 139 25.81 8.55 2.24
CA LEU A 139 25.81 7.63 1.10
C LEU A 139 24.90 8.12 -0.04
N GLU A 140 23.72 8.67 0.26
CA GLU A 140 22.85 9.27 -0.76
C GLU A 140 23.43 10.57 -1.34
N ALA A 141 24.09 11.40 -0.52
CA ALA A 141 24.73 12.63 -0.96
C ALA A 141 25.99 12.36 -1.82
N ALA A 142 26.72 11.29 -1.51
CA ALA A 142 27.89 10.84 -2.29
C ALA A 142 27.50 10.22 -3.63
N LYS A 143 26.25 9.78 -3.83
CA LYS A 143 25.81 9.25 -5.12
C LYS A 143 25.85 10.36 -6.17
N PRO A 144 26.44 10.10 -7.35
CA PRO A 144 26.41 11.08 -8.43
C PRO A 144 24.96 11.41 -8.78
N ARG A 145 24.68 12.72 -8.93
CA ARG A 145 23.35 13.16 -9.36
C ARG A 145 22.99 12.46 -10.65
N ARG A 146 21.86 11.74 -10.66
CA ARG A 146 21.39 11.03 -11.85
C ARG A 146 21.25 12.02 -13.01
N PRO A 147 21.78 11.73 -14.21
CA PRO A 147 21.69 12.66 -15.32
C PRO A 147 20.23 12.93 -15.65
N ARG A 148 19.90 14.20 -15.87
CA ARG A 148 18.54 14.61 -16.23
C ARG A 148 18.13 13.92 -17.54
N PRO A 149 16.94 13.31 -17.63
CA PRO A 149 16.46 12.68 -18.85
C PRO A 149 16.41 13.70 -20.00
N ARG A 150 17.07 13.39 -21.12
CA ARG A 150 17.04 14.21 -22.33
C ARG A 150 16.19 13.55 -23.40
N ILE A 151 15.43 14.33 -24.15
CA ILE A 151 14.68 13.85 -25.30
C ILE A 151 15.65 13.47 -26.42
N VAL A 152 15.49 12.25 -26.95
CA VAL A 152 16.38 11.67 -27.97
C VAL A 152 15.64 11.30 -29.24
N GLY A 153 14.32 11.07 -29.16
CA GLY A 153 13.51 10.71 -30.32
C GLY A 153 12.10 10.29 -29.91
N PHE A 154 11.49 9.45 -30.74
CA PHE A 154 10.14 8.94 -30.55
C PHE A 154 10.15 7.56 -29.91
N LEU A 155 9.29 7.34 -28.91
CA LEU A 155 8.96 6.00 -28.42
C LEU A 155 7.65 5.58 -29.06
N ARG A 156 7.69 4.54 -29.89
CA ARG A 156 6.53 4.07 -30.66
C ARG A 156 5.34 3.77 -29.74
N PRO A 157 4.11 4.14 -30.12
CA PRO A 157 2.93 3.69 -29.41
C PRO A 157 2.89 2.16 -29.45
N THR A 158 2.54 1.56 -28.32
CA THR A 158 2.37 0.11 -28.19
C THR A 158 1.12 -0.16 -27.34
N LEU A 159 0.74 -1.43 -27.22
CA LEU A 159 -0.32 -1.85 -26.30
C LEU A 159 -0.09 -1.40 -24.84
N PHE A 160 1.15 -1.11 -24.47
CA PHE A 160 1.56 -0.78 -23.10
C PHE A 160 1.85 0.70 -22.87
N ASN A 161 2.08 1.48 -23.92
CA ASN A 161 2.37 2.90 -23.78
C ASN A 161 1.73 3.72 -24.92
N PRO A 162 1.16 4.90 -24.60
CA PRO A 162 0.80 5.86 -25.63
C PRO A 162 2.05 6.36 -26.39
N PRO A 163 1.89 7.17 -27.45
CA PRO A 163 2.99 7.90 -28.05
C PRO A 163 3.70 8.74 -26.98
N LEU A 164 4.99 8.49 -26.78
CA LEU A 164 5.81 9.16 -25.77
C LEU A 164 7.15 9.60 -26.36
N PRO A 165 7.80 10.64 -25.81
CA PRO A 165 9.17 10.97 -26.15
C PRO A 165 10.12 9.89 -25.61
N ARG A 166 11.08 9.47 -26.42
CA ARG A 166 12.17 8.60 -26.01
C ARG A 166 13.20 9.42 -25.23
N LEU A 167 13.39 9.09 -23.96
CA LEU A 167 14.32 9.78 -23.06
C LEU A 167 15.61 8.97 -22.84
N LYS A 168 16.76 9.64 -22.67
CA LYS A 168 18.01 9.04 -22.20
C LYS A 168 18.63 9.85 -21.05
N PRO A 169 18.92 9.23 -19.88
CA PRO A 169 18.42 7.92 -19.46
C PRO A 169 16.89 7.92 -19.38
N GLN A 170 16.27 6.74 -19.55
CA GLN A 170 14.82 6.62 -19.39
C GLN A 170 14.48 6.65 -17.88
N PRO A 171 13.52 7.47 -17.44
CA PRO A 171 13.11 7.49 -16.04
C PRO A 171 12.66 6.09 -15.58
N PRO A 172 13.09 5.61 -14.40
CA PRO A 172 12.72 4.27 -13.93
C PRO A 172 11.21 4.11 -13.76
N ALA A 173 10.50 5.20 -13.43
CA ALA A 173 9.04 5.20 -13.34
C ALA A 173 8.35 4.82 -14.66
N LEU A 174 8.89 5.27 -15.79
CA LEU A 174 8.31 4.98 -17.11
C LEU A 174 8.54 3.52 -17.51
N GLY A 175 9.73 2.98 -17.25
CA GLY A 175 10.00 1.55 -17.41
C GLY A 175 9.12 0.69 -16.49
N ALA A 176 9.03 1.05 -15.20
CA ALA A 176 8.20 0.34 -14.23
C ALA A 176 6.71 0.36 -14.61
N MET A 177 6.20 1.47 -15.15
CA MET A 177 4.84 1.57 -15.68
C MET A 177 4.60 0.58 -16.83
N ILE A 178 5.52 0.49 -17.80
CA ILE A 178 5.41 -0.43 -18.93
C ILE A 178 5.42 -1.88 -18.45
N HIS A 179 6.36 -2.25 -17.57
CA HIS A 179 6.42 -3.59 -16.99
C HIS A 179 5.17 -3.95 -16.17
N ALA A 180 4.66 -3.01 -15.38
CA ALA A 180 3.43 -3.22 -14.61
C ALA A 180 2.23 -3.47 -15.53
N ARG A 181 2.13 -2.75 -16.66
CA ARG A 181 1.08 -2.95 -17.66
C ARG A 181 1.21 -4.31 -18.36
N LEU A 182 2.44 -4.71 -18.72
CA LEU A 182 2.72 -6.02 -19.31
C LEU A 182 2.25 -7.15 -18.37
N ARG A 183 2.69 -7.15 -17.11
CA ARG A 183 2.27 -8.16 -16.11
C ARG A 183 0.76 -8.16 -15.87
N ARG A 184 0.12 -6.98 -15.83
CA ARG A 184 -1.34 -6.88 -15.69
C ARG A 184 -2.09 -7.40 -16.92
N ARG A 185 -1.50 -7.31 -18.11
CA ARG A 185 -2.07 -7.89 -19.34
C ARG A 185 -1.95 -9.40 -19.32
N GLU A 186 -0.77 -9.92 -19.02
CA GLU A 186 -0.50 -11.35 -18.89
C GLU A 186 -1.48 -12.03 -17.93
N ARG A 187 -1.62 -11.51 -16.70
CA ARG A 187 -2.58 -12.03 -15.72
C ARG A 187 -4.03 -12.01 -16.21
N ARG A 188 -4.42 -11.03 -17.03
CA ARG A 188 -5.77 -10.99 -17.62
C ARG A 188 -5.92 -11.99 -18.74
N MET A 189 -4.90 -12.19 -19.57
CA MET A 189 -4.94 -13.22 -20.62
C MET A 189 -5.05 -14.61 -20.00
N GLU A 190 -4.32 -14.86 -18.91
CA GLU A 190 -4.39 -16.12 -18.16
C GLU A 190 -5.80 -16.34 -17.57
N ARG A 191 -6.34 -15.36 -16.82
CA ARG A 191 -7.72 -15.43 -16.30
C ARG A 191 -8.76 -15.58 -17.39
N ARG A 192 -8.61 -14.88 -18.52
CA ARG A 192 -9.54 -15.01 -19.66
C ARG A 192 -9.50 -16.41 -20.25
N LYS A 193 -8.32 -17.04 -20.34
CA LYS A 193 -8.19 -18.44 -20.79
C LYS A 193 -8.88 -19.38 -19.80
N GLU A 194 -8.67 -19.19 -18.50
CA GLU A 194 -9.32 -19.97 -17.44
C GLU A 194 -10.85 -19.84 -17.49
N TYR A 195 -11.39 -18.63 -17.62
CA TYR A 195 -12.84 -18.44 -17.74
C TYR A 195 -13.40 -18.98 -19.05
N ALA A 196 -12.63 -18.88 -20.14
CA ALA A 196 -13.00 -19.48 -21.41
C ALA A 196 -13.08 -21.02 -21.32
N SER A 197 -12.20 -21.67 -20.55
CA SER A 197 -12.25 -23.12 -20.32
C SER A 197 -13.35 -23.55 -19.35
N LEU A 198 -13.68 -22.75 -18.32
CA LEU A 198 -14.75 -23.08 -17.37
C LEU A 198 -16.15 -22.91 -17.97
N ARG A 199 -16.31 -22.01 -18.94
CA ARG A 199 -17.60 -21.72 -19.56
C ARG A 199 -18.31 -22.93 -20.21
N PRO A 200 -17.67 -23.78 -21.03
CA PRO A 200 -18.32 -24.99 -21.55
C PRO A 200 -18.74 -25.95 -20.44
N ASP A 201 -17.91 -26.16 -19.42
CA ASP A 201 -18.21 -27.07 -18.30
C ASP A 201 -19.46 -26.60 -17.54
N MET A 202 -19.54 -25.30 -17.25
CA MET A 202 -20.72 -24.72 -16.61
C MET A 202 -21.99 -24.85 -17.44
N LYS A 203 -21.89 -24.74 -18.77
CA LYS A 203 -23.04 -24.97 -19.65
C LYS A 203 -23.50 -26.43 -19.61
N LEU A 204 -22.55 -27.38 -19.58
CA LEU A 204 -22.84 -28.79 -19.44
C LEU A 204 -23.49 -29.10 -18.10
N GLU A 205 -23.00 -28.52 -17.00
CA GLU A 205 -23.61 -28.65 -15.68
C GLU A 205 -25.03 -28.08 -15.65
N VAL A 206 -25.25 -26.87 -16.18
CA VAL A 206 -26.58 -26.27 -16.26
C VAL A 206 -27.53 -27.13 -17.11
N ALA A 207 -27.06 -27.66 -18.24
CA ALA A 207 -27.85 -28.55 -19.09
C ALA A 207 -28.17 -29.88 -18.38
N PHE A 208 -27.20 -30.45 -17.66
CA PHE A 208 -27.37 -31.64 -16.85
C PHE A 208 -28.46 -31.43 -15.78
N TRP A 209 -28.38 -30.35 -14.99
CA TRP A 209 -29.37 -30.05 -13.96
C TRP A 209 -30.77 -29.81 -14.53
N LYS A 210 -30.88 -29.16 -15.69
CA LYS A 210 -32.15 -29.01 -16.42
C LYS A 210 -32.74 -30.36 -16.82
N ASN A 211 -31.91 -31.30 -17.27
CA ASN A 211 -32.36 -32.63 -17.66
C ASN A 211 -32.78 -33.48 -16.44
N VAL A 212 -32.07 -33.38 -15.30
CA VAL A 212 -32.37 -34.15 -14.08
C VAL A 212 -33.64 -33.65 -13.37
N LEU A 213 -33.85 -32.33 -13.31
CA LEU A 213 -34.96 -31.73 -12.56
C LEU A 213 -36.24 -31.54 -13.39
N GLY A 214 -36.20 -31.79 -14.70
CA GLY A 214 -37.36 -31.63 -15.58
C GLY A 214 -37.96 -30.21 -15.55
N ARG A 215 -39.29 -30.11 -15.70
CA ARG A 215 -40.01 -28.81 -15.69
C ARG A 215 -39.98 -28.10 -14.34
N GLU A 216 -39.81 -28.82 -13.23
CA GLU A 216 -39.74 -28.21 -11.88
C GLU A 216 -38.41 -27.47 -11.65
N GLY A 217 -37.38 -27.73 -12.46
CA GLY A 217 -36.08 -27.06 -12.37
C GLY A 217 -36.03 -25.64 -12.94
N GLU A 218 -37.10 -25.14 -13.58
CA GLU A 218 -37.09 -23.85 -14.27
C GLU A 218 -36.92 -22.67 -13.29
N HIS A 219 -37.55 -22.75 -12.11
CA HIS A 219 -37.45 -21.74 -11.04
C HIS A 219 -36.09 -21.68 -10.35
N LEU A 220 -35.25 -22.71 -10.48
CA LEU A 220 -33.90 -22.62 -9.95
C LEU A 220 -33.07 -21.61 -10.74
N THR A 221 -33.36 -21.35 -12.03
CA THR A 221 -32.51 -20.50 -12.87
C THR A 221 -32.58 -18.99 -12.59
N ASP A 222 -33.62 -18.52 -11.90
CA ASP A 222 -33.84 -17.09 -11.62
C ASP A 222 -33.08 -16.57 -10.39
N ASN A 223 -32.56 -17.45 -9.54
CA ASN A 223 -31.72 -17.02 -8.43
C ASN A 223 -30.32 -16.66 -8.94
N THR A 224 -29.80 -15.49 -8.58
CA THR A 224 -28.41 -15.07 -8.87
C THR A 224 -27.35 -16.01 -8.27
N LEU A 225 -27.75 -16.86 -7.31
CA LEU A 225 -26.96 -17.93 -6.69
C LEU A 225 -27.11 -19.29 -7.37
N SER A 226 -27.97 -19.40 -8.37
CA SER A 226 -28.22 -20.60 -9.17
C SER A 226 -27.05 -20.96 -10.07
N PRO A 227 -26.89 -22.25 -10.45
CA PRO A 227 -26.02 -22.68 -11.54
C PRO A 227 -26.05 -21.77 -12.79
N GLY A 228 -27.20 -21.16 -13.12
CA GLY A 228 -27.32 -20.22 -14.24
C GLY A 228 -26.71 -18.83 -14.04
N GLY A 229 -26.70 -18.30 -12.81
CA GLY A 229 -26.21 -16.95 -12.50
C GLY A 229 -24.69 -16.80 -12.63
N TRP A 230 -23.95 -17.90 -12.49
CA TRP A 230 -22.50 -17.91 -12.63
C TRP A 230 -22.03 -17.62 -14.07
N ASP A 231 -22.78 -18.03 -15.11
CA ASP A 231 -22.42 -17.71 -16.50
C ASP A 231 -22.52 -16.20 -16.77
N GLN A 232 -23.48 -15.51 -16.12
CA GLN A 232 -23.58 -14.06 -16.20
C GLN A 232 -22.36 -13.38 -15.56
N LEU A 233 -21.95 -13.79 -14.35
CA LEU A 233 -20.76 -13.24 -13.68
C LEU A 233 -19.49 -13.44 -14.50
N LEU A 234 -19.29 -14.63 -15.08
CA LEU A 234 -18.14 -14.88 -15.95
C LEU A 234 -18.20 -14.07 -17.23
N ARG A 235 -19.39 -13.92 -17.83
CA ARG A 235 -19.59 -13.11 -19.03
C ARG A 235 -19.27 -11.64 -18.77
N GLU A 236 -19.79 -11.08 -17.69
CA GLU A 236 -19.52 -9.69 -17.27
C GLU A 236 -18.02 -9.45 -17.03
N GLU A 237 -17.32 -10.39 -16.39
CA GLU A 237 -15.88 -10.26 -16.16
C GLU A 237 -15.07 -10.40 -17.46
N VAL A 238 -15.46 -11.30 -18.38
CA VAL A 238 -14.85 -11.41 -19.72
C VAL A 238 -15.09 -10.13 -20.54
N GLU A 239 -16.31 -9.58 -20.53
CA GLU A 239 -16.64 -8.32 -21.19
C GLU A 239 -15.84 -7.16 -20.59
N ALA A 240 -15.69 -7.11 -19.25
CA ALA A 240 -14.84 -6.13 -18.58
C ALA A 240 -13.36 -6.27 -18.95
N MET A 241 -12.86 -7.48 -19.16
CA MET A 241 -11.51 -7.73 -19.67
C MET A 241 -11.36 -7.29 -21.13
N ASP A 242 -12.34 -7.57 -21.98
CA ASP A 242 -12.34 -7.20 -23.40
C ASP A 242 -12.41 -5.68 -23.59
N ALA A 243 -13.24 -4.99 -22.80
CA ALA A 243 -13.26 -3.52 -22.76
C ALA A 243 -11.88 -2.93 -22.39
N ARG A 244 -11.10 -3.61 -21.54
CA ARG A 244 -9.72 -3.18 -21.22
C ARG A 244 -8.75 -3.48 -22.37
N PHE A 245 -8.90 -4.58 -23.09
CA PHE A 245 -8.10 -4.87 -24.28
C PHE A 245 -8.37 -3.88 -25.41
N VAL A 246 -9.62 -3.45 -25.60
CA VAL A 246 -9.97 -2.37 -26.54
C VAL A 246 -9.22 -1.08 -26.19
N LYS A 247 -9.17 -0.71 -24.90
CA LYS A 247 -8.39 0.46 -24.43
C LYS A 247 -6.86 0.29 -24.61
N GLU A 248 -6.36 -0.94 -24.71
CA GLU A 248 -4.95 -1.23 -25.00
C GLU A 248 -4.65 -1.08 -26.48
N ASN A 249 -5.53 -1.61 -27.33
CA ASN A 249 -5.40 -1.48 -28.78
C ASN A 249 -5.50 -0.01 -29.18
N LYS A 250 -6.49 0.72 -28.63
CA LYS A 250 -6.60 2.18 -28.82
C LYS A 250 -5.30 2.92 -28.49
N ARG A 251 -4.53 2.48 -27.48
CA ARG A 251 -3.22 3.10 -27.14
C ARG A 251 -2.13 2.82 -28.17
N ALA A 252 -2.16 1.65 -28.80
CA ALA A 252 -1.23 1.31 -29.87
C ALA A 252 -1.54 2.13 -31.14
N ASP A 253 -2.82 2.45 -31.37
CA ASP A 253 -3.27 3.20 -32.55
C ASP A 253 -3.14 4.73 -32.38
N MET A 254 -2.77 5.22 -31.19
CA MET A 254 -2.59 6.64 -30.94
C MET A 254 -1.40 7.21 -31.73
N VAL A 255 -1.63 8.35 -32.39
CA VAL A 255 -0.61 9.11 -33.14
C VAL A 255 0.01 10.20 -32.23
N TYR A 256 1.25 10.60 -32.53
CA TYR A 256 1.90 11.70 -31.82
C TYR A 256 1.15 13.01 -32.04
N ASP A 257 1.00 13.77 -30.96
CA ASP A 257 0.54 15.15 -31.03
C ASP A 257 1.56 16.04 -31.75
N GLU A 258 1.09 17.06 -32.48
CA GLU A 258 1.92 17.94 -33.30
C GLU A 258 2.91 18.72 -32.42
N ALA A 259 2.45 19.24 -31.28
CA ALA A 259 3.31 19.90 -30.30
C ALA A 259 4.40 18.97 -29.74
N MET A 260 4.10 17.67 -29.60
CA MET A 260 5.08 16.67 -29.17
C MET A 260 6.10 16.39 -30.28
N TYR A 261 5.63 16.33 -31.52
CA TYR A 261 6.46 16.15 -32.70
C TYR A 261 7.48 17.29 -32.83
N GLU A 262 7.03 18.54 -32.77
CA GLU A 262 7.89 19.73 -32.80
C GLU A 262 8.93 19.75 -31.68
N ARG A 263 8.52 19.37 -30.45
CA ARG A 263 9.44 19.27 -29.32
C ARG A 263 10.52 18.22 -29.53
N ILE A 264 10.18 17.09 -30.15
CA ILE A 264 11.15 16.03 -30.42
C ILE A 264 12.09 16.44 -31.55
N GLU A 265 11.58 17.08 -32.60
CA GLU A 265 12.39 17.58 -33.72
C GLU A 265 13.34 18.71 -33.28
N SER A 266 12.88 19.67 -32.48
CA SER A 266 13.75 20.71 -31.91
C SER A 266 14.85 20.11 -31.03
N ALA A 267 14.52 19.11 -30.19
CA ALA A 267 15.51 18.39 -29.39
C ALA A 267 16.52 17.62 -30.25
N LYS A 268 16.09 17.03 -31.37
CA LYS A 268 16.99 16.37 -32.34
C LYS A 268 17.92 17.37 -33.04
N LYS A 269 17.38 18.50 -33.49
CA LYS A 269 18.17 19.58 -34.13
C LYS A 269 19.25 20.11 -33.18
N ALA A 270 18.84 20.50 -31.96
CA ALA A 270 19.77 20.97 -30.93
C ALA A 270 20.85 19.92 -30.59
N ARG A 271 20.49 18.64 -30.56
CA ARG A 271 21.45 17.55 -30.36
C ARG A 271 22.42 17.41 -31.53
N SER A 272 21.94 17.55 -32.77
CA SER A 272 22.78 17.50 -33.96
C SER A 272 23.80 18.65 -33.96
N GLU A 273 23.33 19.88 -33.74
CA GLU A 273 24.16 21.09 -33.62
C GLU A 273 25.21 20.98 -32.51
N TRP A 274 24.83 20.42 -31.36
CA TRP A 274 25.77 20.17 -30.28
C TRP A 274 26.88 19.20 -30.69
N TRP A 275 26.53 18.12 -31.42
CA TRP A 275 27.52 17.14 -31.90
C TRP A 275 28.41 17.71 -33.00
N THR A 276 27.89 18.52 -33.92
CA THR A 276 28.70 19.17 -34.96
C THR A 276 29.72 20.12 -34.34
N LYS A 277 29.29 20.96 -33.37
CA LYS A 277 30.18 21.85 -32.61
C LYS A 277 31.26 21.05 -31.87
N LYS A 278 30.87 20.01 -31.12
CA LYS A 278 31.81 19.17 -30.37
C LYS A 278 32.82 18.45 -31.27
N LYS A 279 32.40 18.01 -32.46
CA LYS A 279 33.29 17.39 -33.44
C LYS A 279 34.30 18.40 -34.02
N ALA A 280 33.87 19.64 -34.24
CA ALA A 280 34.76 20.72 -34.68
C ALA A 280 35.79 21.08 -33.60
N GLU A 281 35.38 21.21 -32.34
CA GLU A 281 36.27 21.43 -31.19
C GLU A 281 37.32 20.32 -31.06
N LEU A 282 36.90 19.05 -31.10
CA LEU A 282 37.83 17.91 -31.06
C LEU A 282 38.80 17.87 -32.24
N LYS A 283 38.35 18.29 -33.43
CA LYS A 283 39.22 18.40 -34.62
C LYS A 283 40.25 19.51 -34.43
N ALA A 284 39.85 20.67 -33.91
CA ALA A 284 40.74 21.78 -33.60
C ALA A 284 41.79 21.40 -32.54
N GLU A 285 41.37 20.75 -31.45
CA GLU A 285 42.28 20.26 -30.40
C GLU A 285 43.31 19.26 -30.94
N ARG A 286 42.88 18.34 -31.82
CA ARG A 286 43.78 17.39 -32.49
C ARG A 286 44.80 18.06 -33.41
N LEU A 287 44.41 19.15 -34.09
CA LEU A 287 45.32 19.91 -34.94
C LEU A 287 46.33 20.69 -34.08
N ALA A 288 45.87 21.36 -33.02
CA ALA A 288 46.74 22.07 -32.08
C ALA A 288 47.78 21.16 -31.41
N ARG A 289 47.40 19.92 -31.08
CA ARG A 289 48.31 18.93 -30.52
C ARG A 289 49.34 18.40 -31.52
N LYS A 290 49.05 18.44 -32.83
CA LYS A 290 50.00 18.01 -33.87
C LYS A 290 51.04 19.08 -34.23
N SER A 291 50.76 20.35 -33.92
CA SER A 291 51.67 21.47 -34.14
C SER A 291 52.64 21.72 -32.97
N GLN A 292 52.51 20.97 -31.87
CA GLN A 292 53.44 20.94 -30.73
C GLN A 292 54.39 19.77 -30.88
#